data_AF-R9HNB1-F1
#
_entry.id   AF-R9HNB1-F1
#
_cell.length_a   1.000
_cell.length_b   1.000
_cell.length_c   1.000
_cell.angle_alpha   90.00
_cell.angle_beta   90.00
_cell.angle_gamma   90.00
#
_symmetry.space_group_name_H-M   'P 1'
#
loop_
_entity.id
_entity.type
_entity.pdbx_description
1 polymer ?
#
loop_
_entity_poly.entity_id
_entity_poly.type
_entity_poly.pdbx_seq_one_letter_code
_entity_poly.pdbx_strand_id
1 'polypeptide(L)'
;MFGSFDFQEFLSAFIVLFAVIDIIGSIPIILNLKQKGRNVNANKATGISFALLIGFFYAGDMMLKLFQVDIASFAVAGAFVIFLMSLEMILDIEIFKNQGPIKEATLVPLVFPLLAGAGAFTTLLSLRSEYAPVNIVVALILNMVWVYVVLKLTDRIERFLGKGGIYVIRKFFGIILLAISARLFTANLTLLIEQFQKAQ
;
A
#
# COMPACT_ATOMS: atom_id res chain seq x y z
N MET A 1 -3.88 29.96 -0.65
CA MET A 1 -3.75 29.95 -2.12
C MET A 1 -3.78 28.49 -2.56
N PHE A 2 -4.86 28.03 -3.19
CA PHE A 2 -4.83 26.76 -3.91
C PHE A 2 -3.92 27.00 -5.11
N GLY A 3 -2.73 26.38 -5.13
CA GLY A 3 -1.81 26.51 -6.25
C GLY A 3 -2.52 26.18 -7.55
N SER A 4 -2.22 26.93 -8.61
CA SER A 4 -2.76 26.66 -9.94
C SER A 4 -2.45 25.22 -10.35
N PHE A 5 -3.37 24.62 -11.10
CA PHE A 5 -3.12 23.31 -11.69
C PHE A 5 -1.90 23.41 -12.61
N ASP A 6 -0.92 22.54 -12.40
CA ASP A 6 0.28 22.43 -13.20
C ASP A 6 0.38 21.00 -13.72
N PHE A 7 0.44 20.86 -15.04
CA PHE A 7 0.41 19.54 -15.69
C PHE A 7 1.68 18.74 -15.41
N GLN A 8 2.84 19.39 -15.30
CA GLN A 8 4.10 18.73 -15.03
C GLN A 8 4.15 18.21 -13.60
N GLU A 9 3.74 19.02 -12.61
CA GLU A 9 3.62 18.58 -11.22
C GLU A 9 2.63 17.42 -11.08
N PHE A 10 1.46 17.54 -11.70
CA PHE A 10 0.45 16.49 -11.71
C PHE A 10 1.00 15.19 -12.30
N LEU A 11 1.67 15.25 -13.45
CA LEU A 11 2.20 14.08 -14.13
C LEU A 11 3.31 13.42 -13.31
N SER A 12 4.21 14.21 -12.72
CA SER A 12 5.24 13.72 -11.80
C SER A 12 4.62 13.03 -10.59
N ALA A 13 3.67 13.67 -9.91
CA ALA A 13 2.96 13.08 -8.78
C ALA A 13 2.24 11.79 -9.18
N PHE A 14 1.61 11.75 -10.36
CA PHE A 14 0.93 10.56 -10.87
C PHE A 14 1.90 9.39 -11.06
N ILE A 15 3.04 9.61 -11.72
CA ILE A 15 4.04 8.57 -12.00
C ILE A 15 4.64 8.03 -10.70
N VAL A 16 4.98 8.92 -9.76
CA VAL A 16 5.56 8.52 -8.48
C VAL A 16 4.54 7.71 -7.66
N LEU A 17 3.30 8.20 -7.52
CA LEU A 17 2.26 7.46 -6.80
C LEU A 17 1.92 6.13 -7.50
N PHE A 18 1.91 6.09 -8.83
CA PHE A 18 1.67 4.88 -9.61
C PHE A 18 2.71 3.80 -9.30
N ALA A 19 3.99 4.20 -9.32
CA ALA A 19 5.10 3.29 -9.03
C ALA A 19 5.09 2.79 -7.57
N VAL A 20 4.67 3.64 -6.63
CA VAL A 20 4.70 3.31 -5.20
C VAL A 20 3.50 2.49 -4.76
N ILE A 21 2.30 2.75 -5.30
CA ILE A 21 1.09 1.97 -4.99
C ILE A 21 1.17 0.57 -5.62
N ASP A 22 1.82 0.44 -6.79
CA ASP A 22 2.11 -0.82 -7.49
C ASP A 22 1.00 -1.89 -7.41
N ILE A 23 -0.18 -1.52 -7.91
CA ILE A 23 -1.33 -2.44 -7.91
C ILE A 23 -1.12 -3.66 -8.83
N ILE A 24 -0.30 -3.52 -9.87
CA ILE A 24 -0.02 -4.60 -10.81
C ILE A 24 0.86 -5.65 -10.12
N GLY A 25 1.94 -5.23 -9.44
CA GLY A 25 2.77 -6.12 -8.63
C GLY A 25 2.01 -6.78 -7.48
N SER A 26 0.91 -6.15 -7.04
CA SER A 26 0.03 -6.66 -5.99
C SER A 26 -0.99 -7.71 -6.44
N ILE A 27 -1.19 -7.95 -7.75
CA ILE A 27 -2.18 -8.90 -8.29
C ILE A 27 -2.08 -10.31 -7.67
N PRO A 28 -0.88 -10.94 -7.58
CA PRO A 28 -0.69 -12.25 -6.94
C PRO A 28 -1.22 -12.34 -5.51
N ILE A 29 -1.08 -11.25 -4.76
CA ILE A 29 -1.49 -11.14 -3.37
C ILE A 29 -3.00 -11.09 -3.31
N ILE A 30 -3.62 -10.26 -4.16
CA ILE A 30 -5.07 -10.13 -4.28
C ILE A 30 -5.70 -11.48 -4.65
N LEU A 31 -5.11 -12.19 -5.62
CA LEU A 31 -5.54 -13.53 -6.02
C LEU A 31 -5.46 -14.53 -4.86
N ASN A 32 -4.39 -14.47 -4.06
CA ASN A 32 -4.30 -15.33 -2.88
C ASN A 32 -5.40 -15.03 -1.86
N LEU A 33 -5.68 -13.76 -1.57
CA LEU A 33 -6.75 -13.38 -0.65
C LEU A 33 -8.10 -13.91 -1.14
N LYS A 34 -8.40 -13.79 -2.44
CA LYS A 34 -9.60 -14.36 -3.06
C LYS A 34 -9.69 -15.88 -2.91
N GLN A 35 -8.60 -16.60 -3.16
CA GLN A 35 -8.55 -18.06 -2.98
C GLN A 35 -8.80 -18.52 -1.54
N LYS A 36 -8.38 -17.72 -0.54
CA LYS A 36 -8.68 -17.98 0.89
C LYS A 36 -10.13 -17.63 1.28
N GLY A 37 -11.01 -17.40 0.30
CA GLY A 37 -12.41 -17.05 0.55
C GLY A 37 -12.63 -15.61 0.99
N ARG A 38 -11.62 -14.74 0.87
CA ARG A 38 -11.78 -13.31 1.21
C ARG A 38 -12.52 -12.62 0.07
N ASN A 39 -13.64 -11.98 0.40
CA ASN A 39 -14.38 -11.18 -0.56
C ASN A 39 -13.61 -9.88 -0.85
N VAL A 40 -12.78 -9.91 -1.90
CA VAL A 40 -12.10 -8.72 -2.40
C VAL A 40 -13.04 -7.98 -3.32
N ASN A 41 -13.79 -7.03 -2.75
CA ASN A 41 -14.67 -6.16 -3.51
C ASN A 41 -13.88 -4.93 -4.00
N ALA A 42 -13.72 -4.80 -5.32
CA ALA A 42 -12.95 -3.71 -5.93
C ALA A 42 -13.47 -2.32 -5.54
N ASN A 43 -14.80 -2.13 -5.45
CA ASN A 43 -15.39 -0.84 -5.04
C ASN A 43 -15.00 -0.51 -3.60
N LYS A 44 -15.15 -1.47 -2.68
CA LYS A 44 -14.83 -1.27 -1.26
C LYS A 44 -13.32 -1.07 -1.05
N ALA A 45 -12.49 -1.92 -1.64
CA ALA A 45 -11.03 -1.84 -1.52
C ALA A 45 -10.52 -0.48 -2.00
N THR A 46 -10.94 -0.06 -3.19
CA THR A 46 -10.51 1.22 -3.77
C THR A 46 -11.05 2.39 -2.95
N GLY A 47 -12.34 2.37 -2.57
CA GLY A 47 -12.96 3.44 -1.81
C GLY A 47 -12.31 3.64 -0.44
N ILE A 48 -12.04 2.57 0.30
CA ILE A 48 -11.38 2.66 1.60
C ILE A 48 -9.91 3.06 1.43
N SER A 49 -9.19 2.53 0.43
CA SER A 49 -7.80 2.94 0.16
C SER A 49 -7.71 4.42 -0.19
N PHE A 50 -8.62 4.92 -1.02
CA PHE A 50 -8.71 6.34 -1.35
C PHE A 50 -9.00 7.17 -0.12
N ALA A 51 -9.98 6.78 0.71
CA ALA A 51 -10.32 7.47 1.95
C ALA A 51 -9.15 7.52 2.93
N LEU A 52 -8.39 6.44 3.07
CA LEU A 52 -7.19 6.41 3.90
C LEU A 52 -6.07 7.30 3.35
N LEU A 53 -5.77 7.19 2.05
CA LEU A 53 -4.71 7.97 1.41
C LEU A 53 -5.03 9.47 1.42
N ILE A 54 -6.27 9.86 1.12
CA ILE A 54 -6.69 11.27 1.16
C ILE A 54 -6.74 11.79 2.61
N GLY A 55 -7.22 10.98 3.55
CA GLY A 55 -7.23 11.31 4.97
C GLY A 55 -5.82 11.54 5.48
N PHE A 56 -4.89 10.64 5.15
CA PHE A 56 -3.48 10.77 5.52
C PHE A 56 -2.79 11.93 4.81
N PHE A 57 -3.13 12.22 3.55
CA PHE A 57 -2.59 13.37 2.83
C PHE A 57 -2.86 14.69 3.56
N TYR A 58 -4.06 14.86 4.12
CA TYR A 58 -4.42 16.07 4.86
C TYR A 58 -4.01 16.04 6.33
N ALA A 59 -4.25 14.92 7.03
CA ALA A 59 -4.12 14.79 8.48
C ALA A 59 -2.88 14.01 8.95
N GLY A 60 -2.15 13.35 8.05
CA GLY A 60 -1.08 12.41 8.39
C GLY A 60 0.03 13.01 9.24
N ASP A 61 0.55 14.18 8.87
CA ASP A 61 1.59 14.89 9.65
C ASP A 61 1.11 15.23 11.06
N MET A 62 -0.13 15.69 11.21
CA MET A 62 -0.73 16.01 12.50
C MET A 62 -0.97 14.75 13.35
N MET A 63 -1.48 13.67 12.73
CA MET A 63 -1.69 12.40 13.41
C MET A 63 -0.37 11.81 13.92
N LEU A 64 0.66 11.77 13.08
CA LEU A 64 1.98 11.29 13.45
C LEU A 64 2.59 12.09 14.60
N LYS A 65 2.49 13.43 14.54
CA LYS A 65 2.93 14.31 15.63
C LYS A 65 2.18 14.09 16.94
N LEU A 66 0.86 13.89 16.89
CA LEU A 66 0.03 13.63 18.07
C LEU A 66 0.47 12.36 18.81
N PHE A 67 0.81 11.30 18.07
CA PHE A 67 1.30 10.05 18.64
C PHE A 67 2.82 10.04 18.88
N GLN A 68 3.53 11.13 18.55
CA GLN A 68 4.99 11.22 18.59
C GLN A 68 5.67 10.08 17.81
N VAL A 69 5.12 9.76 16.64
CA VAL A 69 5.64 8.70 15.76
C VAL A 69 6.23 9.32 14.51
N ASP A 70 7.49 9.03 14.25
CA ASP A 70 8.13 9.44 13.00
C ASP A 70 7.60 8.66 11.80
N ILE A 71 7.64 9.30 10.63
CA ILE A 71 7.28 8.67 9.35
C ILE A 71 8.10 7.40 9.12
N ALA A 72 9.39 7.41 9.47
CA ALA A 72 10.28 6.25 9.36
C ALA A 72 9.84 5.10 10.30
N SER A 73 9.46 5.41 11.54
CA SER A 73 8.92 4.42 12.50
C SER A 73 7.60 3.81 12.00
N PHE A 74 6.70 4.64 11.44
CA PHE A 74 5.49 4.16 10.79
C PHE A 74 5.80 3.25 9.60
N ALA A 75 6.84 3.58 8.82
CA ALA A 75 7.25 2.79 7.69
C ALA A 75 7.86 1.44 8.07
N VAL A 76 8.63 1.39 9.16
CA VAL A 76 9.11 0.13 9.75
C VAL A 76 7.93 -0.75 10.18
N ALA A 77 6.89 -0.19 10.81
CA ALA A 77 5.69 -0.94 11.18
C ALA A 77 4.96 -1.51 9.94
N GLY A 78 4.83 -0.72 8.87
CA GLY A 78 4.29 -1.18 7.60
C GLY A 78 5.10 -2.32 6.98
N ALA A 79 6.44 -2.24 7.05
CA ALA A 79 7.33 -3.31 6.61
C ALA A 79 7.07 -4.61 7.38
N PHE A 80 6.92 -4.56 8.71
CA PHE A 80 6.59 -5.76 9.49
C PHE A 80 5.30 -6.44 9.04
N VAL A 81 4.27 -5.68 8.69
CA VAL A 81 3.01 -6.26 8.22
C VAL A 81 3.20 -6.93 6.85
N ILE A 82 4.00 -6.35 5.95
CA ILE A 82 4.38 -6.97 4.66
C ILE A 82 5.22 -8.22 4.87
N PHE A 83 6.16 -8.21 5.83
CA PHE A 83 6.93 -9.38 6.23
C PHE A 83 6.01 -10.54 6.63
N LEU A 84 5.06 -10.29 7.53
CA LEU A 84 4.10 -11.31 7.98
C LEU A 84 3.22 -11.82 6.82
N MET A 85 2.77 -10.93 5.93
CA MET A 85 2.05 -11.35 4.71
C MET A 85 2.89 -12.28 3.84
N SER A 86 4.16 -11.94 3.63
CA SER A 86 5.06 -12.71 2.79
C SER A 86 5.29 -14.11 3.36
N LEU A 87 5.47 -14.23 4.68
CA LEU A 87 5.54 -15.52 5.38
C LEU A 87 4.24 -16.30 5.25
N GLU A 88 3.09 -15.64 5.38
CA GLU A 88 1.79 -16.26 5.19
C GLU A 88 1.65 -16.90 3.80
N MET A 89 2.17 -16.25 2.76
CA MET A 89 2.16 -16.75 1.37
C MET A 89 3.15 -17.91 1.16
N ILE A 90 4.36 -17.81 1.74
CA ILE A 90 5.43 -18.81 1.57
C ILE A 90 5.17 -20.06 2.39
N LEU A 91 4.62 -19.94 3.60
CA LEU A 91 4.43 -21.06 4.53
C LEU A 91 3.01 -21.64 4.49
N ASP A 92 2.09 -21.02 3.73
CA ASP A 92 0.66 -21.38 3.69
C ASP A 92 -0.03 -21.41 5.08
N ILE A 93 0.48 -20.61 6.01
CA ILE A 93 -0.18 -20.39 7.31
C ILE A 93 -1.25 -19.29 7.18
N GLU A 94 -1.98 -19.00 8.25
CA GLU A 94 -2.88 -17.85 8.33
C GLU A 94 -2.58 -17.05 9.61
N ILE A 95 -1.94 -15.89 9.44
CA ILE A 95 -1.56 -15.00 10.54
C ILE A 95 -2.68 -13.97 10.75
N PHE A 96 -3.18 -13.38 9.66
CA PHE A 96 -4.26 -12.39 9.72
C PHE A 96 -5.63 -13.06 9.77
N LYS A 97 -6.10 -13.46 10.96
CA LYS A 97 -7.43 -14.05 11.15
C LYS A 97 -8.52 -12.98 11.12
N ASN A 98 -9.53 -13.17 10.29
CA ASN A 98 -10.66 -12.24 10.19
C ASN A 98 -11.90 -12.80 10.89
N GLN A 99 -11.89 -12.81 12.23
CA GLN A 99 -13.01 -13.28 13.06
C GLN A 99 -13.89 -12.12 13.58
N GLY A 100 -13.76 -10.92 13.01
CA GLY A 100 -14.58 -9.78 13.39
C GLY A 100 -16.05 -9.94 12.98
N PRO A 101 -17.00 -9.32 13.71
CA PRO A 101 -18.45 -9.43 13.45
C PRO A 101 -18.89 -8.84 12.10
N ILE A 102 -17.98 -8.20 11.36
CA ILE A 102 -18.23 -7.60 10.06
C ILE A 102 -17.36 -8.34 9.04
N LYS A 103 -17.95 -8.80 7.94
CA LYS A 103 -17.25 -9.42 6.79
C LYS A 103 -16.33 -8.42 6.06
N GLU A 104 -15.41 -7.76 6.76
CA GLU A 104 -14.49 -6.75 6.23
C GLU A 104 -13.16 -7.37 5.81
N ALA A 105 -13.23 -8.48 5.08
CA ALA A 105 -12.08 -9.20 4.52
C ALA A 105 -11.24 -8.38 3.50
N THR A 106 -11.60 -7.11 3.32
CA THR A 106 -10.98 -6.16 2.41
C THR A 106 -10.06 -5.16 3.12
N LEU A 107 -10.17 -4.98 4.46
CA LEU A 107 -9.46 -3.91 5.16
C LEU A 107 -7.99 -4.24 5.49
N VAL A 108 -7.74 -5.42 6.05
CA VAL A 108 -6.38 -5.88 6.37
C VAL A 108 -6.14 -7.29 5.78
N PRO A 109 -5.06 -7.51 5.02
CA PRO A 109 -3.95 -6.58 4.75
C PRO A 109 -4.05 -5.84 3.39
N LEU A 110 -5.14 -6.03 2.64
CA LEU A 110 -5.28 -5.52 1.28
C LEU A 110 -5.30 -3.99 1.20
N VAL A 111 -6.12 -3.34 2.01
CA VAL A 111 -6.23 -1.87 1.99
C VAL A 111 -5.06 -1.25 2.76
N PHE A 112 -4.79 -1.73 3.98
CA PHE A 112 -3.58 -1.39 4.72
C PHE A 112 -2.89 -2.70 5.14
N PRO A 113 -1.59 -2.88 4.87
CA PRO A 113 -0.60 -1.93 4.34
C PRO A 113 -0.35 -2.04 2.83
N LEU A 114 -1.08 -2.86 2.08
CA LEU A 114 -0.70 -3.13 0.69
C LEU A 114 -0.97 -1.94 -0.25
N LEU A 115 -2.22 -1.45 -0.29
CA LEU A 115 -2.60 -0.32 -1.15
C LEU A 115 -2.25 1.05 -0.54
N ALA A 116 -2.68 1.26 0.70
CA ALA A 116 -2.41 2.46 1.50
C ALA A 116 -1.21 2.21 2.42
N GLY A 117 -0.09 1.79 1.84
CA GLY A 117 1.10 1.42 2.61
C GLY A 117 1.95 2.60 3.05
N ALA A 118 2.95 2.28 3.88
CA ALA A 118 3.96 3.24 4.33
C ALA A 118 4.59 4.02 3.17
N GLY A 119 4.98 3.34 2.09
CA GLY A 119 5.55 3.99 0.91
C GLY A 119 4.61 5.02 0.29
N ALA A 120 3.32 4.69 0.17
CA ALA A 120 2.33 5.62 -0.38
C ALA A 120 2.13 6.83 0.54
N PHE A 121 2.12 6.63 1.86
CA PHE A 121 2.01 7.70 2.84
C PHE A 121 3.23 8.63 2.87
N THR A 122 4.45 8.07 2.89
CA THR A 122 5.69 8.87 2.87
C THR A 122 5.79 9.68 1.58
N THR A 123 5.39 9.08 0.46
CA THR A 123 5.38 9.70 -0.86
C THR A 123 4.39 10.86 -0.91
N LEU A 124 3.15 10.66 -0.43
CA LEU A 124 2.13 11.72 -0.38
C LEU A 124 2.60 12.93 0.43
N LEU A 125 3.26 12.69 1.56
CA LEU A 125 3.78 13.77 2.39
C LEU A 125 4.98 14.47 1.76
N SER A 126 5.87 13.72 1.09
CA SER A 126 7.03 14.28 0.37
C SER A 126 6.55 15.17 -0.79
N LEU A 127 5.64 14.66 -1.62
CA LEU A 127 5.06 15.41 -2.74
C LEU A 127 4.35 16.68 -2.28
N ARG A 128 3.72 16.67 -1.09
CA ARG A 128 3.04 17.85 -0.53
C ARG A 128 3.99 19.02 -0.23
N SER A 129 5.28 18.75 -0.03
CA SER A 129 6.29 19.78 0.16
C SER A 129 6.81 20.38 -1.15
N GLU A 130 6.59 19.69 -2.27
CA GLU A 130 7.15 20.05 -3.58
C GLU A 130 6.09 20.57 -4.55
N TYR A 131 4.87 20.02 -4.52
CA TYR A 131 3.82 20.28 -5.51
C TYR A 131 2.54 20.85 -4.90
N ALA A 132 1.75 21.52 -5.73
CA ALA A 132 0.46 22.05 -5.30
C ALA A 132 -0.50 20.91 -4.90
N PRO A 133 -1.27 21.05 -3.79
CA PRO A 133 -2.17 20.00 -3.32
C PRO A 133 -3.18 19.52 -4.37
N VAL A 134 -3.65 20.42 -5.23
CA VAL A 134 -4.60 20.08 -6.31
C VAL A 134 -4.00 19.06 -7.28
N ASN A 135 -2.73 19.21 -7.65
CA ASN A 135 -2.03 18.34 -8.59
C ASN A 135 -1.89 16.92 -8.03
N ILE A 136 -1.53 16.83 -6.74
CA ILE A 136 -1.37 15.56 -6.02
C ILE A 136 -2.72 14.84 -5.86
N VAL A 137 -3.78 15.57 -5.50
CA VAL A 137 -5.11 14.97 -5.32
C VAL A 137 -5.67 14.44 -6.64
N VAL A 138 -5.51 15.19 -7.74
CA VAL A 138 -5.94 14.72 -9.07
C VAL A 138 -5.11 13.50 -9.50
N ALA A 139 -3.80 13.51 -9.26
CA ALA A 139 -2.94 12.35 -9.50
C ALA A 139 -3.34 11.12 -8.68
N LEU A 140 -3.71 11.30 -7.41
CA LEU A 140 -4.19 10.24 -6.53
C LEU A 140 -5.53 9.66 -7.02
N ILE A 141 -6.48 10.51 -7.43
CA ILE A 141 -7.77 10.08 -7.97
C ILE A 141 -7.57 9.19 -9.20
N LEU A 142 -6.73 9.60 -10.14
CA LEU A 142 -6.46 8.79 -11.34
C LEU A 142 -5.75 7.48 -11.00
N ASN A 143 -4.83 7.48 -10.04
CA ASN A 143 -4.23 6.24 -9.54
C ASN A 143 -5.27 5.31 -8.91
N MET A 144 -6.25 5.84 -8.18
CA MET A 144 -7.33 5.02 -7.62
C MET A 144 -8.26 4.47 -8.70
N VAL A 145 -8.51 5.23 -9.77
CA VAL A 145 -9.23 4.70 -10.95
C VAL A 145 -8.44 3.54 -11.56
N TRP A 146 -7.11 3.67 -11.68
CA TRP A 146 -6.26 2.57 -12.15
C TRP A 146 -6.32 1.35 -11.24
N VAL A 147 -6.20 1.55 -9.93
CA VAL A 147 -6.35 0.48 -8.91
C VAL A 147 -7.67 -0.25 -9.08
N TYR A 148 -8.76 0.50 -9.24
CA TYR A 148 -10.09 -0.07 -9.44
C TYR A 148 -10.16 -0.97 -10.67
N VAL A 149 -9.63 -0.51 -11.81
CA VAL A 149 -9.59 -1.26 -13.06
C VAL A 149 -8.79 -2.56 -12.88
N VAL A 150 -7.62 -2.51 -12.27
CA VAL A 150 -6.77 -3.70 -12.04
C VAL A 150 -7.44 -4.69 -11.10
N LEU A 151 -8.06 -4.23 -10.01
CA LEU A 151 -8.81 -5.10 -9.08
C LEU A 151 -9.97 -5.82 -9.79
N LYS A 152 -10.66 -5.15 -10.71
CA LYS A 152 -11.75 -5.73 -11.51
C LYS A 152 -11.23 -6.73 -12.55
N LEU A 153 -10.07 -6.48 -13.13
CA LEU A 153 -9.41 -7.40 -14.06
C LEU A 153 -8.84 -8.63 -13.37
N THR A 154 -8.60 -8.56 -12.06
CA THR A 154 -8.03 -9.67 -11.28
C THR A 154 -8.91 -10.93 -11.36
N ASP A 155 -10.24 -10.80 -11.44
CA ASP A 155 -11.15 -11.95 -11.65
C ASP A 155 -10.90 -12.67 -12.97
N ARG A 156 -10.52 -11.93 -14.02
CA ARG A 156 -10.19 -12.48 -15.34
C ARG A 156 -8.84 -13.20 -15.31
N ILE A 157 -7.87 -12.61 -14.61
CA ILE A 157 -6.55 -13.20 -14.40
C ILE A 157 -6.65 -14.50 -13.61
N GLU A 158 -7.52 -14.53 -12.59
CA GLU A 158 -7.78 -15.74 -11.78
C GLU A 158 -8.25 -16.91 -12.65
N ARG A 159 -9.21 -16.65 -13.54
CA ARG A 159 -9.76 -17.65 -14.47
C ARG A 159 -8.73 -18.14 -15.48
N PHE A 160 -7.79 -17.29 -15.90
CA PHE A 160 -6.75 -17.64 -16.86
C PHE A 160 -5.64 -18.49 -16.23
N LEU A 161 -5.18 -18.15 -15.03
CA LEU A 161 -4.07 -18.84 -14.35
C LEU A 161 -4.48 -20.17 -13.71
N GLY A 162 -5.75 -20.30 -13.31
CA GLY A 162 -6.23 -21.46 -12.57
C GLY A 162 -5.57 -21.63 -11.19
N LYS A 163 -6.01 -22.65 -10.43
CA LYS A 163 -5.57 -22.84 -9.04
C LYS A 163 -4.06 -23.10 -8.91
N GLY A 164 -3.49 -23.89 -9.82
CA GLY A 164 -2.06 -24.22 -9.83
C GLY A 164 -1.16 -23.05 -10.19
N GLY A 165 -1.51 -22.26 -11.21
CA GLY A 165 -0.74 -21.09 -11.61
C GLY A 165 -0.69 -20.03 -10.51
N ILE A 166 -1.84 -19.77 -9.87
CA ILE A 166 -1.92 -18.87 -8.73
C ILE A 166 -1.09 -19.38 -7.55
N TYR A 167 -1.06 -20.69 -7.30
CA TYR A 167 -0.23 -21.26 -6.23
C TYR A 167 1.26 -20.98 -6.44
N VAL A 168 1.79 -21.24 -7.65
CA VAL A 168 3.20 -21.00 -7.96
C VAL A 168 3.54 -19.51 -7.93
N ILE A 169 2.71 -18.68 -8.56
CA ILE A 169 2.87 -17.23 -8.57
C ILE A 169 2.82 -16.67 -7.15
N ARG A 170 1.93 -17.18 -6.29
CA ARG A 170 1.87 -16.82 -4.87
C ARG A 170 3.19 -17.10 -4.16
N LYS A 171 3.78 -18.30 -4.30
CA LYS A 171 5.04 -18.64 -3.63
C LYS A 171 6.18 -17.73 -4.09
N PHE A 172 6.25 -17.49 -5.40
CA PHE A 172 7.26 -16.62 -6.00
C PHE A 172 7.14 -15.17 -5.49
N PHE A 173 5.93 -14.60 -5.53
CA PHE A 173 5.71 -13.24 -5.02
C PHE A 173 5.82 -13.13 -3.51
N GLY A 174 5.57 -14.20 -2.76
CA GLY A 174 5.87 -14.26 -1.33
C GLY A 174 7.35 -13.98 -1.07
N ILE A 175 8.26 -14.61 -1.83
CA ILE A 175 9.70 -14.37 -1.71
C ILE A 175 10.06 -12.93 -2.10
N ILE A 176 9.45 -12.39 -3.17
CA ILE A 176 9.66 -10.98 -3.58
C ILE A 176 9.21 -10.01 -2.48
N LEU A 177 8.03 -10.22 -1.90
CA LEU A 177 7.51 -9.35 -0.83
C LEU A 177 8.37 -9.42 0.43
N LEU A 178 8.90 -10.60 0.75
CA LEU A 178 9.84 -10.77 1.86
C LEU A 178 11.10 -9.91 1.63
N ALA A 179 11.62 -9.89 0.40
CA ALA A 179 12.76 -9.06 0.01
C ALA A 179 12.43 -7.56 0.04
N ILE A 180 11.26 -7.14 -0.48
CA ILE A 180 10.78 -5.75 -0.42
C ILE A 180 10.63 -5.31 1.03
N SER A 181 10.04 -6.15 1.87
CA SER A 181 9.87 -5.90 3.29
C SER A 181 11.21 -5.73 4.00
N ALA A 182 12.19 -6.60 3.72
CA ALA A 182 13.52 -6.50 4.31
C ALA A 182 14.19 -5.18 3.89
N ARG A 183 14.09 -4.79 2.61
CA ARG A 183 14.59 -3.50 2.11
C ARG A 183 13.92 -2.30 2.78
N LEU A 184 12.59 -2.32 2.91
CA LEU A 184 11.85 -1.24 3.58
C LEU A 184 12.24 -1.14 5.05
N PHE A 185 12.41 -2.27 5.72
CA PHE A 185 12.85 -2.34 7.10
C PHE A 185 14.25 -1.72 7.27
N THR A 186 15.23 -2.18 6.49
CA THR A 186 16.61 -1.68 6.60
C THR A 186 16.73 -0.20 6.24
N ALA A 187 16.09 0.24 5.14
CA ALA A 187 16.15 1.64 4.70
C ALA A 187 15.60 2.61 5.77
N ASN A 188 14.48 2.26 6.42
CA ASN A 188 13.89 3.12 7.44
C ASN A 188 14.58 2.98 8.80
N LEU A 189 15.11 1.80 9.14
CA LEU A 189 15.88 1.60 10.37
C LEU A 189 17.19 2.40 10.36
N THR A 190 17.89 2.45 9.23
CA THR A 190 19.11 3.27 9.09
C THR A 190 18.81 4.75 9.35
N LEU A 191 17.71 5.28 8.80
CA LEU A 191 17.28 6.66 9.04
C LEU A 191 17.03 6.93 10.54
N LEU A 192 16.39 6.00 11.24
CA LEU A 192 16.14 6.12 12.69
C LEU A 192 17.44 6.09 13.51
N ILE A 193 18.38 5.22 13.16
CA ILE A 193 19.68 5.14 13.85
C ILE A 193 20.47 6.44 13.66
N GLU A 194 20.51 6.98 12.44
CA GLU A 194 21.20 8.25 12.16
C GLU A 194 20.58 9.43 12.91
N GLN A 195 19.24 9.48 13.02
CA GLN A 195 18.55 10.50 13.79
C GLN A 195 18.87 10.40 15.29
N PHE A 196 18.91 9.18 15.83
CA PHE A 196 19.27 8.96 17.23
C PHE A 196 20.70 9.39 17.53
N GLN A 197 21.64 9.10 16.62
CA GLN A 197 23.04 9.53 16.76
C GLN A 197 23.23 11.04 16.70
N LYS A 198 22.42 11.78 15.93
CA LYS A 198 22.47 13.25 15.86
C LYS A 198 21.82 13.95 17.05
N ALA A 199 20.99 13.24 17.82
CA ALA A 199 20.31 13.77 18.99
C ALA A 199 21.13 13.63 20.29
N GLN A 200 22.25 12.89 20.25
CA GLN A 200 23.27 12.81 21.30
C GLN A 200 24.42 13.77 21.02
#